data_AF-A0A524JHA6-F1
#
_entry.id   AF-A0A524JHA6-F1
#
_cell.length_a   1.000
_cell.length_b   1.000
_cell.length_c   1.000
_cell.angle_alpha   90.00
_cell.angle_beta   90.00
_cell.angle_gamma   90.00
#
_symmetry.space_group_name_H-M   'P 1'
#
loop_
_entity.id
_entity.type
_entity.pdbx_description
1 polymer ?
#
loop_
_entity_poly.entity_id
_entity_poly.type
_entity_poly.pdbx_seq_one_letter_code
_entity_poly.pdbx_strand_id
1 'polypeptide(L)'
;MKKIHFLLFFLVAAGLLLSAADGKEIKVAAGEIRTTAINAFNTSLRIQGKIDESIFLVGGTLILDGEVSGDVICIASKVAIGENAVIGLDLIVIGGNLEKAERSKIGGQLYHVRTQKDL
;
A
#
# COMPACT_ATOMS: atom_id res chain seq x y z
N MET A 1 -26.66 44.09 -13.75
CA MET A 1 -26.60 42.63 -14.04
C MET A 1 -25.17 42.12 -13.88
N LYS A 2 -24.96 41.24 -12.89
CA LYS A 2 -23.99 40.12 -12.82
C LYS A 2 -22.55 40.35 -13.34
N LYS A 3 -21.64 40.84 -12.49
CA LYS A 3 -20.17 40.71 -12.69
C LYS A 3 -19.45 40.31 -11.38
N ILE A 4 -19.95 39.28 -10.70
CA ILE A 4 -19.36 38.78 -9.42
C ILE A 4 -19.06 37.27 -9.43
N HIS A 5 -19.32 36.56 -10.54
CA HIS A 5 -19.15 35.11 -10.61
C HIS A 5 -17.75 34.65 -11.09
N PHE A 6 -16.86 35.56 -11.48
CA PHE A 6 -15.55 35.16 -12.02
C PHE A 6 -14.48 34.91 -10.93
N LEU A 7 -14.65 35.50 -9.73
CA LEU A 7 -13.65 35.38 -8.66
C LEU A 7 -13.84 34.12 -7.78
N LEU A 8 -15.00 33.46 -7.83
CA LEU A 8 -15.24 32.22 -7.08
C LEU A 8 -14.65 30.96 -7.72
N PHE A 9 -14.29 30.99 -9.01
CA PHE A 9 -13.76 29.79 -9.68
C PHE A 9 -12.29 29.52 -9.35
N PHE A 10 -11.52 30.57 -8.99
CA PHE A 10 -10.11 30.41 -8.62
C PHE A 10 -9.92 29.95 -7.16
N LEU A 11 -10.88 30.24 -6.27
CA LEU A 11 -10.84 29.76 -4.89
C LEU A 11 -11.21 28.28 -4.78
N VAL A 12 -12.03 27.76 -5.70
CA VAL A 12 -12.26 26.32 -5.85
C VAL A 12 -11.03 25.62 -6.42
N ALA A 13 -10.30 26.24 -7.36
CA ALA A 13 -9.04 25.68 -7.87
C ALA A 13 -7.92 25.63 -6.80
N ALA A 14 -7.79 26.66 -5.95
CA ALA A 14 -6.85 26.64 -4.83
C ALA A 14 -7.26 25.64 -3.72
N GLY A 15 -8.55 25.53 -3.43
CA GLY A 15 -9.09 24.55 -2.48
C GLY A 15 -9.01 23.10 -2.97
N LEU A 16 -9.13 22.85 -4.28
CA LEU A 16 -8.91 21.53 -4.88
C LEU A 16 -7.43 21.15 -4.97
N LEU A 17 -6.53 22.12 -5.17
CA LEU A 17 -5.09 21.84 -5.24
C LEU A 17 -4.50 21.41 -3.90
N LEU A 18 -5.10 21.84 -2.77
CA LEU A 18 -4.62 21.48 -1.43
C LEU A 18 -5.21 20.17 -0.87
N SER A 19 -6.18 19.56 -1.55
CA SER A 19 -6.79 18.28 -1.12
C SER A 19 -6.18 17.05 -1.80
N ALA A 20 -5.26 17.22 -2.75
CA ALA A 20 -4.64 16.09 -3.48
C ALA A 20 -3.46 15.43 -2.73
N ALA A 21 -3.10 15.92 -1.55
CA ALA A 21 -1.91 15.51 -0.82
C ALA A 21 -2.17 14.63 0.41
N ASP A 22 -3.42 14.35 0.77
CA ASP A 22 -3.70 13.40 1.84
C ASP A 22 -3.90 12.00 1.23
N GLY A 23 -2.78 11.37 0.87
CA GLY A 23 -2.78 9.99 0.41
C GLY A 23 -3.39 9.13 1.51
N LYS A 24 -4.53 8.48 1.23
CA LYS A 24 -5.20 7.58 2.17
C LYS A 24 -4.18 6.61 2.74
N GLU A 25 -3.91 6.70 4.04
CA GLU A 25 -2.95 5.84 4.73
C GLU A 25 -3.70 4.94 5.72
N ILE A 26 -3.37 3.65 5.70
CA ILE A 26 -3.81 2.69 6.72
C ILE A 26 -2.57 2.23 7.48
N LYS A 27 -2.58 2.45 8.79
CA LYS A 27 -1.53 2.01 9.70
C LYS A 27 -2.04 0.85 10.54
N VAL A 28 -1.18 -0.13 10.73
CA VAL A 28 -1.31 -1.13 11.80
C VAL A 28 -0.05 -0.99 12.63
N ALA A 29 -0.15 -0.30 13.77
CA ALA A 29 1.01 0.05 14.58
C ALA A 29 1.60 -1.18 15.29
N ALA A 30 2.86 -1.09 15.75
CA ALA A 30 3.45 -2.15 16.55
C ALA A 30 2.58 -2.46 17.79
N GLY A 31 2.33 -3.74 18.05
CA GLY A 31 1.44 -4.20 19.12
C GLY A 31 -0.06 -4.16 18.77
N GLU A 32 -0.46 -3.57 17.65
CA GLU A 32 -1.82 -3.65 17.12
C GLU A 32 -2.04 -4.98 16.41
N ILE A 33 -3.20 -5.61 16.67
CA ILE A 33 -3.65 -6.80 15.94
C ILE A 33 -4.93 -6.43 15.20
N ARG A 34 -4.91 -6.64 13.89
CA ARG A 34 -6.07 -6.47 13.03
C ARG A 34 -6.59 -7.84 12.58
N THR A 35 -7.78 -8.18 13.03
CA THR A 35 -8.40 -9.49 12.81
C THR A 35 -9.12 -9.62 11.46
N THR A 36 -8.99 -8.62 10.58
CA THR A 36 -9.69 -8.55 9.30
C THR A 36 -8.74 -8.24 8.17
N ALA A 37 -9.05 -8.76 6.98
CA ALA A 37 -8.29 -8.53 5.77
C ALA A 37 -8.26 -7.04 5.39
N ILE A 38 -7.19 -6.62 4.71
CA ILE A 38 -7.07 -5.29 4.12
C ILE A 38 -7.24 -5.41 2.60
N ASN A 39 -8.32 -4.84 2.08
CA ASN A 39 -8.52 -4.63 0.65
C ASN A 39 -8.38 -3.13 0.36
N ALA A 40 -7.31 -2.75 -0.34
CA ALA A 40 -6.93 -1.35 -0.51
C ALA A 40 -6.61 -1.02 -1.98
N PHE A 41 -7.00 0.20 -2.39
CA PHE A 41 -6.81 0.70 -3.75
C PHE A 41 -6.21 2.09 -3.68
N ASN A 42 -5.10 2.33 -4.38
CA ASN A 42 -4.37 3.60 -4.41
C ASN A 42 -4.13 4.19 -2.99
N THR A 43 -3.69 3.34 -2.07
CA THR A 43 -3.57 3.62 -0.64
C THR A 43 -2.13 3.33 -0.19
N SER A 44 -1.65 4.04 0.84
CA SER A 44 -0.40 3.72 1.53
C SER A 44 -0.69 2.81 2.73
N LEU A 45 -0.10 1.61 2.76
CA LEU A 45 -0.19 0.67 3.87
C LEU A 45 1.13 0.69 4.64
N ARG A 46 1.08 0.94 5.95
CA ARG A 46 2.23 0.82 6.85
C ARG A 46 1.90 -0.14 7.97
N ILE A 47 2.51 -1.32 7.94
CA ILE A 47 2.17 -2.44 8.80
C ILE A 47 3.39 -2.79 9.65
N GLN A 48 3.32 -2.49 10.95
CA GLN A 48 4.31 -2.83 11.97
C GLN A 48 3.74 -3.80 13.01
N GLY A 49 2.41 -3.88 13.14
CA GLY A 49 1.70 -4.86 13.95
C GLY A 49 1.37 -6.13 13.19
N LYS A 50 0.31 -6.81 13.62
CA LYS A 50 -0.15 -8.07 13.04
C LYS A 50 -1.48 -7.91 12.30
N ILE A 51 -1.61 -8.58 11.17
CA ILE A 51 -2.87 -8.83 10.46
C ILE A 51 -3.11 -10.34 10.46
N ASP A 52 -4.23 -10.78 11.05
CA ASP A 52 -4.54 -12.22 11.13
C ASP A 52 -5.01 -12.83 9.80
N GLU A 53 -5.34 -11.97 8.83
CA GLU A 53 -5.85 -12.32 7.51
C GLU A 53 -4.86 -11.91 6.40
N SER A 54 -5.33 -11.78 5.17
CA SER A 54 -4.53 -11.38 4.00
C SER A 54 -4.56 -9.87 3.70
N ILE A 55 -3.57 -9.41 2.93
CA ILE A 55 -3.54 -8.08 2.30
C ILE A 55 -3.75 -8.24 0.79
N PHE A 56 -4.68 -7.46 0.24
CA PHE A 56 -4.84 -7.25 -1.20
C PHE A 56 -4.73 -5.75 -1.51
N LEU A 57 -3.67 -5.36 -2.21
CA LEU A 57 -3.36 -3.97 -2.57
C LEU A 57 -3.29 -3.82 -4.09
N VAL A 58 -4.02 -2.85 -4.63
CA VAL A 58 -3.93 -2.45 -6.05
C VAL A 58 -3.54 -0.98 -6.15
N GLY A 59 -2.39 -0.69 -6.77
CA GLY A 59 -1.79 0.63 -6.77
C GLY A 59 -1.28 1.04 -5.38
N GLY A 60 -0.66 2.21 -5.27
CA GLY A 60 -0.17 2.72 -3.98
C GLY A 60 1.11 2.03 -3.48
N THR A 61 1.28 2.00 -2.16
CA THR A 61 2.53 1.56 -1.50
C THR A 61 2.23 0.64 -0.32
N LEU A 62 3.02 -0.42 -0.17
CA LEU A 62 3.06 -1.25 1.03
C LEU A 62 4.44 -1.15 1.67
N ILE A 63 4.49 -0.81 2.96
CA ILE A 63 5.64 -0.97 3.84
C ILE A 63 5.23 -1.97 4.92
N LEU A 64 5.79 -3.16 4.87
CA LEU A 64 5.53 -4.23 5.84
C LEU A 64 6.80 -4.51 6.64
N ASP A 65 6.74 -4.28 7.95
CA ASP A 65 7.77 -4.70 8.93
C ASP A 65 7.14 -5.41 10.15
N GLY A 66 5.91 -5.90 9.96
CA GLY A 66 5.13 -6.67 10.93
C GLY A 66 4.73 -8.04 10.38
N GLU A 67 3.63 -8.59 10.89
CA GLU A 67 3.17 -9.93 10.53
C GLU A 67 1.85 -9.90 9.75
N VAL A 68 1.76 -10.70 8.70
CA VAL A 68 0.53 -11.01 7.98
C VAL A 68 0.40 -12.53 7.95
N SER A 69 -0.61 -13.08 8.63
CA SER A 69 -0.77 -14.55 8.69
C SER A 69 -1.15 -15.15 7.34
N GLY A 70 -1.86 -14.39 6.50
CA GLY A 70 -2.32 -14.82 5.18
C GLY A 70 -1.36 -14.46 4.04
N ASP A 71 -1.96 -14.28 2.85
CA ASP A 71 -1.26 -13.85 1.64
C ASP A 71 -1.04 -12.33 1.63
N VAL A 72 0.03 -11.91 0.97
CA VAL A 72 0.24 -10.50 0.60
C VAL A 72 0.26 -10.39 -0.92
N ILE A 73 -0.81 -9.84 -1.48
CA ILE A 73 -1.01 -9.70 -2.91
C ILE A 73 -1.00 -8.22 -3.27
N CYS A 74 -0.04 -7.80 -4.11
CA CYS A 74 0.18 -6.43 -4.53
C CYS A 74 0.22 -6.32 -6.05
N ILE A 75 -0.65 -5.50 -6.64
CA ILE A 75 -0.76 -5.30 -8.09
C ILE A 75 -0.47 -3.84 -8.41
N ALA A 76 0.48 -3.58 -9.31
CA ALA A 76 0.90 -2.23 -9.71
C ALA A 76 1.28 -1.32 -8.53
N SER A 77 1.89 -1.90 -7.49
CA SER A 77 2.25 -1.20 -6.24
C SER A 77 3.77 -1.11 -6.04
N LYS A 78 4.20 -0.15 -5.21
CA LYS A 78 5.56 -0.17 -4.63
C LYS A 78 5.53 -0.95 -3.31
N VAL A 79 6.32 -2.00 -3.20
CA VAL A 79 6.32 -2.90 -2.05
C VAL A 79 7.70 -2.92 -1.39
N ALA A 80 7.75 -2.62 -0.10
CA ALA A 80 8.93 -2.75 0.74
C ALA A 80 8.63 -3.72 1.89
N ILE A 81 9.38 -4.82 1.94
CA ILE A 81 9.30 -5.86 2.97
C ILE A 81 10.54 -5.75 3.86
N GLY A 82 10.34 -5.34 5.10
CA GLY A 82 11.39 -5.08 6.10
C GLY A 82 11.97 -6.33 6.73
N GLU A 83 12.99 -6.13 7.59
CA GLU A 83 13.72 -7.23 8.24
C GLU A 83 12.86 -8.05 9.20
N ASN A 84 11.88 -7.43 9.84
CA ASN A 84 11.03 -8.10 10.83
C ASN A 84 9.77 -8.71 10.19
N ALA A 85 9.59 -8.51 8.88
CA ALA A 85 8.38 -8.92 8.19
C ALA A 85 8.22 -10.45 8.18
N VAL A 86 7.01 -10.92 8.53
CA VAL A 86 6.59 -12.31 8.43
C VAL A 86 5.31 -12.37 7.60
N ILE A 87 5.36 -13.11 6.49
CA ILE A 87 4.20 -13.43 5.66
C ILE A 87 3.94 -14.92 5.81
N GLY A 88 2.77 -15.30 6.32
CA GLY A 88 2.46 -16.69 6.65
C GLY A 88 2.28 -17.57 5.41
N LEU A 89 1.73 -17.01 4.33
CA LEU A 89 1.51 -17.72 3.06
C LEU A 89 2.35 -17.07 1.94
N ASP A 90 1.75 -16.75 0.80
CA ASP A 90 2.46 -16.30 -0.39
C ASP A 90 2.65 -14.77 -0.43
N LEU A 91 3.76 -14.33 -1.03
CA LEU A 91 3.97 -12.94 -1.44
C LEU A 91 3.88 -12.85 -2.95
N ILE A 92 2.87 -12.15 -3.45
CA ILE A 92 2.61 -12.00 -4.88
C ILE A 92 2.68 -10.52 -5.24
N VAL A 93 3.64 -10.15 -6.09
CA VAL A 93 3.81 -8.77 -6.60
C VAL A 93 3.76 -8.79 -8.13
N ILE A 94 2.75 -8.14 -8.71
CA ILE A 94 2.50 -8.13 -10.17
C ILE A 94 2.59 -6.71 -10.71
N GLY A 95 3.45 -6.49 -11.71
CA GLY A 95 3.57 -5.19 -12.40
C GLY A 95 4.07 -4.04 -11.51
N GLY A 96 4.67 -4.36 -10.36
CA GLY A 96 5.13 -3.41 -9.35
C GLY A 96 6.60 -3.59 -8.98
N ASN A 97 7.05 -2.73 -8.07
CA ASN A 97 8.39 -2.80 -7.49
C ASN A 97 8.35 -3.60 -6.20
N LEU A 98 9.34 -4.47 -5.99
CA LEU A 98 9.55 -5.18 -4.73
C LEU A 98 10.98 -4.93 -4.26
N GLU A 99 11.11 -4.38 -3.07
CA GLU A 99 12.33 -4.35 -2.28
C GLU A 99 12.08 -5.27 -1.07
N LYS A 100 12.90 -6.31 -0.90
CA LYS A 100 12.75 -7.30 0.17
C LYS A 100 14.05 -7.41 0.95
N ALA A 101 13.99 -7.17 2.26
CA ALA A 101 15.12 -7.42 3.15
C ALA A 101 15.48 -8.91 3.17
N GLU A 102 16.75 -9.26 3.33
CA GLU A 102 17.20 -10.67 3.33
C GLU A 102 16.56 -11.48 4.46
N ARG A 103 16.34 -10.86 5.63
CA ARG A 103 15.88 -11.53 6.86
C ARG A 103 14.36 -11.72 6.97
N SER A 104 13.58 -11.13 6.06
CA SER A 104 12.13 -11.30 6.03
C SER A 104 11.75 -12.77 5.85
N LYS A 105 10.68 -13.24 6.49
CA LYS A 105 10.20 -14.62 6.34
C LYS A 105 8.94 -14.66 5.49
N ILE A 106 8.90 -15.59 4.54
CA ILE A 106 7.73 -15.92 3.73
C ILE A 106 7.51 -17.42 3.93
N GLY A 107 6.36 -17.80 4.46
CA GLY A 107 6.02 -19.21 4.73
C GLY A 107 5.72 -19.98 3.44
N GLY A 108 5.14 -19.30 2.46
CA GLY A 108 4.88 -19.81 1.11
C GLY A 108 5.94 -19.40 0.09
N GLN A 109 5.49 -19.08 -1.11
CA GLN A 109 6.31 -18.72 -2.27
C GLN A 109 6.32 -17.21 -2.52
N LEU A 110 7.39 -16.74 -3.15
CA LEU A 110 7.50 -15.38 -3.69
C LEU A 110 7.28 -15.41 -5.20
N TYR A 111 6.25 -14.72 -5.68
CA TYR A 111 6.00 -14.47 -7.09
C TYR A 111 6.19 -12.99 -7.39
N HIS A 112 7.25 -12.63 -8.11
CA HIS A 112 7.45 -11.27 -8.61
C HIS A 112 7.36 -11.24 -10.13
N VAL A 113 6.20 -10.83 -10.63
CA VAL A 113 5.90 -10.81 -12.07
C VAL A 113 6.13 -9.40 -12.60
N ARG A 114 7.17 -9.24 -13.44
CA ARG A 114 7.49 -8.00 -14.17
C ARG A 114 7.40 -8.25 -15.67
N THR A 115 6.87 -7.29 -16.44
CA THR A 115 6.90 -7.36 -17.90
C THR A 115 8.30 -6.97 -18.40
N GLN A 116 8.79 -7.68 -19.40
CA GLN A 116 10.19 -7.68 -19.85
C GLN A 116 10.64 -6.40 -20.61
N LYS A 117 10.03 -5.23 -20.39
CA LYS A 117 10.34 -4.03 -21.19
C LYS A 117 11.44 -3.12 -20.63
N ASP A 118 12.12 -3.52 -19.55
CA ASP A 118 13.17 -2.74 -18.89
C ASP A 118 14.48 -3.54 -18.68
N LEU A 119 14.91 -4.31 -19.69
CA LEU A 119 16.27 -4.86 -19.78
C LEU A 119 17.03 -4.20 -20.95
#